data_AF-A0AAW5WJA7-F1
#
_entry.id   AF-A0AAW5WJA7-F1
#
_cell.length_a   1.000
_cell.length_b   1.000
_cell.length_c   1.000
_cell.angle_alpha   90.00
_cell.angle_beta   90.00
_cell.angle_gamma   90.00
#
_symmetry.space_group_name_H-M   'P 1'
#
loop_
_entity.id
_entity.type
_entity.pdbx_description
1 polymer ?
#
loop_
_entity_poly.entity_id
_entity_poly.type
_entity_poly.pdbx_seq_one_letter_code
_entity_poly.pdbx_strand_id
1 'polypeptide(L)'
;MKQSLKVLAKVIAIPCGCLSLLAVLTFLLVANLFKASPSDIREGNEALKQIFISLDLPPEKVESDGHFQYEGGGLHFYVTFSDEVVNSHPVLKESPKLTKNRLEVYVLNTGDISYHSVEDNLFNHGLLRFLEEEGEKYFRENGKKSNSSYTILFWNDKESLKKGIAFYEKALTLVDIQDNSAIKHIDTVTVKPGKEEEIKQLIQDMDAAGLLKQKYK
;
A
#
# COMPACT_ATOMS: atom_id res chain seq x y z
N MET A 1 54.32 38.78 -21.09
CA MET A 1 53.32 37.78 -21.56
C MET A 1 53.14 36.59 -20.61
N LYS A 2 54.21 35.84 -20.24
CA LYS A 2 54.07 34.65 -19.36
C LYS A 2 53.57 34.96 -17.93
N GLN A 3 53.94 36.10 -17.36
CA GLN A 3 53.56 36.46 -15.98
C GLN A 3 52.14 37.02 -15.90
N SER A 4 51.70 37.79 -16.91
CA SER A 4 50.32 38.30 -17.00
C SER A 4 49.31 37.18 -17.25
N LEU A 5 49.64 36.17 -18.07
CA LEU A 5 48.79 34.98 -18.24
C LEU A 5 48.65 34.17 -16.93
N LYS A 6 49.72 34.04 -16.14
CA LYS A 6 49.67 33.34 -14.84
C LYS A 6 48.79 34.05 -13.82
N VAL A 7 48.84 35.39 -13.79
CA VAL A 7 47.99 36.20 -12.91
C VAL A 7 46.53 36.09 -13.36
N LEU A 8 46.25 36.21 -14.65
CA LEU A 8 44.90 36.07 -15.21
C LEU A 8 44.32 34.66 -14.94
N ALA A 9 45.10 33.61 -15.13
CA ALA A 9 44.69 32.24 -14.84
C ALA A 9 44.37 32.04 -13.35
N LYS A 10 45.14 32.63 -12.42
CA LYS A 10 44.82 32.62 -10.98
C LYS A 10 43.54 33.40 -10.67
N VAL A 11 43.35 34.57 -11.28
CA VAL A 11 42.16 35.41 -11.09
C VAL A 11 40.88 34.72 -11.58
N ILE A 12 40.96 33.86 -12.59
CA ILE A 12 39.82 33.08 -13.11
C ILE A 12 39.62 31.76 -12.37
N ALA A 13 40.71 31.07 -12.01
CA ALA A 13 40.63 29.75 -11.36
C ALA A 13 40.03 29.82 -9.95
N ILE A 14 40.30 30.89 -9.18
CA ILE A 14 39.77 31.08 -7.82
C ILE A 14 38.23 31.20 -7.82
N PRO A 15 37.59 32.11 -8.58
CA PRO A 15 36.14 32.20 -8.63
C PRO A 15 35.50 30.96 -9.29
N CYS A 16 36.16 30.32 -10.26
CA CYS A 16 35.68 29.06 -10.86
C CYS A 16 35.69 27.90 -9.84
N GLY A 17 36.73 27.82 -8.99
CA GLY A 17 36.80 26.89 -7.87
C GLY A 17 35.72 27.14 -6.81
N CYS A 18 35.46 28.40 -6.47
CA CYS A 18 34.37 28.75 -5.55
C CYS A 18 32.98 28.43 -6.12
N LEU A 19 32.74 28.72 -7.40
CA LEU A 19 31.47 28.42 -8.08
C LEU A 19 31.22 26.92 -8.16
N SER A 20 32.25 26.11 -8.44
CA SER A 20 32.13 24.64 -8.45
C SER A 20 31.86 24.07 -7.05
N LEU A 21 32.50 24.59 -6.01
CA LEU A 21 32.19 24.22 -4.61
C LEU A 21 30.76 24.57 -4.21
N LEU A 22 30.28 25.77 -4.57
CA LEU A 22 28.89 26.17 -4.34
C LEU A 22 27.91 25.28 -5.11
N ALA A 23 28.20 24.95 -6.37
CA ALA A 23 27.36 24.05 -7.15
C ALA A 23 27.26 22.64 -6.53
N VAL A 24 28.38 22.10 -6.03
CA VAL A 24 28.39 20.81 -5.33
C VAL A 24 27.62 20.89 -4.01
N LEU A 25 27.78 21.96 -3.23
CA LEU A 25 27.05 22.14 -1.98
C LEU A 25 25.53 22.25 -2.22
N THR A 26 25.12 23.04 -3.21
CA THR A 26 23.71 23.15 -3.61
C THR A 26 23.17 21.81 -4.09
N PHE A 27 23.94 21.05 -4.87
CA PHE A 27 23.54 19.70 -5.29
C PHE A 27 23.38 18.75 -4.10
N LEU A 28 24.29 18.78 -3.12
CA LEU A 28 24.18 17.98 -1.90
C LEU A 28 22.96 18.37 -1.05
N LEU A 29 22.65 19.67 -0.96
CA LEU A 29 21.46 20.15 -0.25
C LEU A 29 20.17 19.68 -0.95
N VAL A 30 20.09 19.85 -2.27
CA VAL A 30 18.96 19.40 -3.10
C VAL A 30 18.80 17.88 -3.04
N ALA A 31 19.89 17.11 -3.13
CA ALA A 31 19.83 15.65 -3.03
C ALA A 31 19.34 15.16 -1.65
N ASN A 32 19.58 15.91 -0.58
CA ASN A 32 19.09 15.59 0.76
C ASN A 32 17.62 16.00 1.01
N LEU A 33 17.06 16.92 0.22
CA LEU A 33 15.63 17.27 0.28
C LEU A 33 14.72 16.12 -0.18
N PHE A 34 15.23 15.20 -1.00
CA PHE A 34 14.50 14.04 -1.53
C PHE A 34 14.65 12.77 -0.68
N LYS A 35 15.15 12.89 0.56
CA LYS A 35 15.29 11.78 1.50
C LYS A 35 14.48 12.03 2.76
N ALA A 36 13.76 11.01 3.21
CA ALA A 36 13.12 11.03 4.52
C ALA A 36 14.15 11.11 5.63
N SER A 37 13.78 11.77 6.74
CA SER A 37 14.67 11.81 7.89
C SER A 37 14.81 10.41 8.49
N PRO A 38 15.96 10.08 9.10
CA PRO A 38 16.11 8.80 9.81
C PRO A 38 15.07 8.59 10.92
N SER A 39 14.54 9.69 11.50
CA SER A 39 13.49 9.60 12.51
C SER A 39 12.17 9.15 11.89
N ASP A 40 11.76 9.74 10.76
CA ASP A 40 10.51 9.40 10.07
C ASP A 40 10.54 7.95 9.58
N ILE A 41 11.68 7.48 9.07
CA ILE A 41 11.87 6.08 8.67
C ILE A 41 11.71 5.15 9.87
N ARG A 42 12.36 5.46 11.00
CA ARG A 42 12.27 4.64 12.21
C ARG A 42 10.86 4.59 12.78
N GLU A 43 10.19 5.74 12.84
CA GLU A 43 8.82 5.84 13.31
C GLU A 43 7.87 5.08 12.39
N GLY A 44 8.04 5.21 11.07
CA GLY A 44 7.21 4.48 10.11
C GLY A 44 7.43 2.98 10.13
N ASN A 45 8.68 2.52 10.28
CA ASN A 45 9.00 1.11 10.45
C ASN A 45 8.30 0.52 11.69
N GLU A 46 8.36 1.24 12.82
CA GLU A 46 7.74 0.78 14.07
C GLU A 46 6.21 0.82 13.97
N ALA A 47 5.63 1.87 13.41
CA ALA A 47 4.18 1.99 13.22
C ALA A 47 3.62 0.83 12.37
N LEU A 48 4.23 0.57 11.21
CA LEU A 48 3.81 -0.56 10.35
C LEU A 48 4.00 -1.90 11.05
N LYS A 49 5.14 -2.11 11.72
CA LYS A 49 5.39 -3.33 12.49
C LYS A 49 4.29 -3.56 13.51
N GLN A 50 3.90 -2.55 14.28
CA GLN A 50 2.85 -2.65 15.28
C GLN A 50 1.48 -2.91 14.66
N ILE A 51 1.15 -2.29 13.52
CA ILE A 51 -0.10 -2.58 12.79
C ILE A 51 -0.15 -4.05 12.38
N PHE A 52 0.89 -4.55 11.71
CA PHE A 52 0.93 -5.94 11.24
C PHE A 52 0.85 -6.95 12.39
N ILE A 53 1.58 -6.72 13.50
CA ILE A 53 1.45 -7.52 14.74
C ILE A 53 0.00 -7.51 15.25
N SER A 54 -0.64 -6.34 15.25
CA SER A 54 -2.01 -6.20 15.76
C SER A 54 -3.07 -6.91 14.91
N LEU A 55 -2.74 -7.18 13.64
CA LEU A 55 -3.54 -7.92 12.66
C LEU A 55 -3.24 -9.43 12.68
N ASP A 56 -2.43 -9.91 13.62
CA ASP A 56 -1.92 -11.29 13.70
C ASP A 56 -1.08 -11.71 12.48
N LEU A 57 -0.43 -10.75 11.82
CA LEU A 57 0.49 -10.96 10.71
C LEU A 57 1.89 -10.48 11.10
N PRO A 58 2.57 -11.07 12.10
CA PRO A 58 3.81 -10.51 12.63
C PRO A 58 4.94 -10.54 11.57
N PRO A 59 5.56 -9.40 11.23
CA PRO A 59 6.70 -9.39 10.33
C PRO A 59 8.01 -9.69 11.08
N GLU A 60 8.99 -10.24 10.37
CA GLU A 60 10.36 -10.37 10.86
C GLU A 60 11.07 -9.01 10.87
N LYS A 61 10.81 -8.19 9.85
CA LYS A 61 11.48 -6.91 9.63
C LYS A 61 10.60 -5.93 8.88
N VAL A 62 10.73 -4.65 9.21
CA VAL A 62 10.20 -3.53 8.41
C VAL A 62 11.35 -2.56 8.14
N GLU A 63 11.50 -2.16 6.89
CA GLU A 63 12.54 -1.22 6.48
C GLU A 63 12.06 -0.30 5.34
N SER A 64 12.71 0.85 5.17
CA SER A 64 12.53 1.75 4.03
C SER A 64 13.91 2.22 3.57
N ASP A 65 14.06 2.43 2.27
CA ASP A 65 15.27 3.04 1.69
C ASP A 65 15.30 4.57 1.88
N GLY A 66 14.20 5.15 2.39
CA GLY A 66 14.07 6.57 2.70
C GLY A 66 13.96 7.46 1.47
N HIS A 67 13.78 6.89 0.27
CA HIS A 67 13.65 7.66 -0.96
C HIS A 67 12.19 8.02 -1.20
N PHE A 68 11.91 9.32 -1.35
CA PHE A 68 10.57 9.75 -1.72
C PHE A 68 10.26 9.42 -3.18
N GLN A 69 9.04 8.96 -3.45
CA GLN A 69 8.61 8.65 -4.82
C GLN A 69 8.37 9.92 -5.65
N TYR A 70 7.87 11.01 -5.04
CA TYR A 70 7.54 12.27 -5.70
C TYR A 70 7.98 13.49 -4.88
N GLU A 71 8.03 14.68 -5.51
CA GLU A 71 8.36 15.97 -4.87
C GLU A 71 7.35 16.43 -3.79
N GLY A 72 6.39 15.58 -3.40
CA GLY A 72 5.39 15.82 -2.36
C GLY A 72 5.39 14.79 -1.23
N GLY A 73 6.40 13.91 -1.16
CA GLY A 73 6.47 12.84 -0.15
C GLY A 73 6.15 11.47 -0.74
N GLY A 74 5.79 10.52 0.14
CA GLY A 74 5.52 9.13 -0.24
C GLY A 74 6.74 8.23 -0.07
N LEU A 75 6.67 7.28 0.87
CA LEU A 75 7.72 6.31 1.15
C LEU A 75 7.25 4.89 0.87
N HIS A 76 8.17 4.11 0.30
CA HIS A 76 8.03 2.67 0.22
C HIS A 76 8.63 2.04 1.47
N PHE A 77 7.81 1.26 2.16
CA PHE A 77 8.23 0.36 3.22
C PHE A 77 8.20 -1.07 2.71
N TYR A 78 9.13 -1.87 3.20
CA TYR A 78 9.27 -3.27 2.86
C TYR A 78 9.09 -4.08 4.13
N VAL A 79 7.96 -4.78 4.20
CA VAL A 79 7.57 -5.62 5.34
C VAL A 79 7.93 -7.06 4.99
N THR A 80 8.93 -7.60 5.67
CA THR A 80 9.43 -8.96 5.45
C THR A 80 8.80 -9.90 6.47
N PHE A 81 8.22 -10.98 5.98
CA PHE A 81 7.58 -12.04 6.77
C PHE A 81 8.40 -13.33 6.72
N SER A 82 8.18 -14.19 7.71
CA SER A 82 8.70 -15.56 7.67
C SER A 82 7.91 -16.40 6.65
N ASP A 83 8.52 -17.48 6.15
CA ASP A 83 7.81 -18.46 5.31
C ASP A 83 6.58 -19.03 6.04
N GLU A 84 6.66 -19.22 7.36
CA GLU A 84 5.56 -19.72 8.18
C GLU A 84 4.35 -18.78 8.11
N VAL A 85 4.56 -17.47 8.33
CA VAL A 85 3.49 -16.46 8.30
C VAL A 85 2.90 -16.32 6.91
N VAL A 86 3.73 -16.33 5.85
CA VAL A 86 3.23 -16.26 4.47
C VAL A 86 2.39 -17.49 4.11
N ASN A 87 2.80 -18.68 4.55
CA ASN A 87 2.08 -19.91 4.24
C ASN A 87 0.81 -20.11 5.09
N SER A 88 0.73 -19.51 6.27
CA SER A 88 -0.46 -19.57 7.12
C SER A 88 -1.56 -18.57 6.72
N HIS A 89 -1.22 -17.55 5.93
CA HIS A 89 -2.13 -16.46 5.56
C HIS A 89 -2.25 -16.28 4.05
N PRO A 90 -3.30 -16.86 3.41
CA PRO A 90 -3.57 -16.67 1.99
C PRO A 90 -3.60 -15.21 1.56
N VAL A 91 -4.00 -14.28 2.43
CA VAL A 91 -4.01 -12.84 2.11
C VAL A 91 -2.63 -12.31 1.73
N LEU A 92 -1.57 -12.78 2.40
CA LEU A 92 -0.20 -12.38 2.09
C LEU A 92 0.24 -13.03 0.79
N LYS A 93 0.05 -14.35 0.68
CA LYS A 93 0.48 -15.13 -0.48
C LYS A 93 -0.11 -14.63 -1.79
N GLU A 94 -1.38 -14.25 -1.78
CA GLU A 94 -2.11 -13.75 -2.95
C GLU A 94 -2.05 -12.21 -3.07
N SER A 95 -1.29 -11.53 -2.21
CA SER A 95 -1.15 -10.07 -2.27
C SER A 95 -0.40 -9.66 -3.54
N PRO A 96 -0.92 -8.69 -4.32
CA PRO A 96 -0.29 -8.27 -5.57
C PRO A 96 1.07 -7.58 -5.37
N LYS A 97 1.36 -7.10 -4.15
CA LYS A 97 2.60 -6.40 -3.79
C LYS A 97 3.59 -7.29 -3.03
N LEU A 98 3.30 -8.58 -2.86
CA LEU A 98 4.23 -9.52 -2.24
C LEU A 98 5.24 -10.02 -3.27
N THR A 99 6.52 -9.77 -3.03
CA THR A 99 7.62 -10.38 -3.78
C THR A 99 8.45 -11.26 -2.85
N LYS A 100 8.47 -12.58 -3.11
CA LYS A 100 8.97 -13.58 -2.16
C LYS A 100 8.19 -13.48 -0.84
N ASN A 101 8.82 -13.08 0.26
CA ASN A 101 8.16 -12.85 1.54
C ASN A 101 8.15 -11.38 1.94
N ARG A 102 8.33 -10.48 0.97
CA ARG A 102 8.47 -9.06 1.23
C ARG A 102 7.33 -8.31 0.58
N LEU A 103 6.44 -7.76 1.41
CA LEU A 103 5.32 -6.94 0.98
C LEU A 103 5.78 -5.48 0.89
N GLU A 104 5.52 -4.87 -0.24
CA GLU A 104 5.73 -3.44 -0.42
C GLU A 104 4.50 -2.66 0.06
N VAL A 105 4.69 -1.73 0.99
CA VAL A 105 3.65 -0.85 1.52
C VAL A 105 4.03 0.59 1.20
N TYR A 106 3.27 1.20 0.30
CA TYR A 106 3.41 2.61 -0.02
C TYR A 106 2.59 3.47 0.95
N VAL A 107 3.22 4.49 1.52
CA VAL A 107 2.59 5.41 2.46
C VAL A 107 2.90 6.84 2.02
N LEU A 108 1.86 7.64 1.77
CA LEU A 108 1.99 9.04 1.36
C LEU A 108 2.71 9.91 2.40
N ASN A 109 2.37 9.73 3.68
CA ASN A 109 2.94 10.47 4.79
C ASN A 109 3.17 9.52 5.97
N THR A 110 4.37 9.51 6.55
CA THR A 110 4.72 8.63 7.67
C THR A 110 3.87 8.89 8.92
N GLY A 111 3.37 10.12 9.09
CA GLY A 111 2.41 10.46 10.15
C GLY A 111 0.99 9.91 9.93
N ASP A 112 0.68 9.45 8.72
CA ASP A 112 -0.64 8.94 8.31
C ASP A 112 -0.65 7.41 8.10
N ILE A 113 0.38 6.72 8.59
CA ILE A 113 0.42 5.24 8.58
C ILE A 113 -0.80 4.73 9.36
N SER A 114 -1.65 3.99 8.66
CA SER A 114 -2.94 3.56 9.18
C SER A 114 -3.29 2.16 8.68
N TYR A 115 -4.36 1.58 9.25
CA TYR A 115 -4.93 0.33 8.78
C TYR A 115 -5.39 0.45 7.31
N HIS A 116 -5.87 1.61 6.88
CA HIS A 116 -6.23 1.84 5.48
C HIS A 116 -5.01 1.78 4.55
N SER A 117 -3.86 2.32 4.96
CA SER A 117 -2.62 2.18 4.19
C SER A 117 -2.20 0.72 4.04
N VAL A 118 -2.39 -0.10 5.08
CA VAL A 118 -2.10 -1.54 4.99
C VAL A 118 -3.10 -2.25 4.08
N GLU A 119 -4.39 -1.98 4.25
CA GLU A 119 -5.49 -2.52 3.44
C GLU A 119 -5.26 -2.31 1.93
N ASP A 120 -4.97 -1.08 1.52
CA ASP A 120 -4.73 -0.71 0.11
C ASP A 120 -3.51 -1.40 -0.52
N ASN A 121 -2.52 -1.77 0.30
CA ASN A 121 -1.31 -2.45 -0.17
C ASN A 121 -1.38 -3.98 -0.02
N LEU A 122 -2.18 -4.48 0.92
CA LEU A 122 -2.30 -5.90 1.22
C LEU A 122 -3.26 -6.59 0.24
N PHE A 123 -4.41 -5.99 -0.05
CA PHE A 123 -5.45 -6.65 -0.83
C PHE A 123 -5.36 -6.40 -2.34
N ASN A 124 -5.81 -7.40 -3.10
CA ASN A 124 -6.14 -7.25 -4.51
C ASN A 124 -7.38 -6.37 -4.69
N HIS A 125 -7.23 -5.24 -5.37
CA HIS A 125 -8.31 -4.28 -5.62
C HIS A 125 -9.45 -4.85 -6.47
N GLY A 126 -9.18 -5.81 -7.36
CA GLY A 126 -10.20 -6.51 -8.14
C GLY A 126 -11.13 -7.32 -7.25
N LEU A 127 -10.57 -8.02 -6.26
CA LEU A 127 -11.37 -8.78 -5.28
C LEU A 127 -12.14 -7.86 -4.33
N LEU A 128 -11.55 -6.76 -3.86
CA LEU A 128 -12.29 -5.79 -3.07
C LEU A 128 -13.51 -5.26 -3.82
N ARG A 129 -13.30 -4.82 -5.07
CA ARG A 129 -14.38 -4.34 -5.93
C ARG A 129 -15.45 -5.40 -6.17
N PHE A 130 -15.05 -6.63 -6.44
CA PHE A 130 -15.99 -7.75 -6.59
C PHE A 130 -16.87 -7.94 -5.34
N LEU A 131 -16.28 -7.89 -4.15
CA LEU A 131 -17.03 -8.01 -2.88
C LEU A 131 -17.99 -6.84 -2.66
N GLU A 132 -17.60 -5.62 -3.05
CA GLU A 132 -18.50 -4.45 -3.02
C GLU A 132 -19.69 -4.61 -3.97
N GLU A 133 -19.45 -5.10 -5.19
CA GLU A 133 -20.48 -5.35 -6.21
C GLU A 133 -21.45 -6.46 -5.77
N GLU A 134 -20.95 -7.56 -5.18
CA GLU A 134 -21.80 -8.62 -4.60
C GLU A 134 -22.58 -8.13 -3.37
N GLY A 135 -21.96 -7.29 -2.52
CA GLY A 135 -22.64 -6.61 -1.42
C GLY A 135 -23.77 -5.69 -1.89
N GLU A 136 -23.56 -4.98 -3.00
CA GLU A 136 -24.59 -4.17 -3.64
C GLU A 136 -25.76 -5.03 -4.14
N LYS A 137 -25.48 -6.14 -4.84
CA LYS A 137 -26.51 -7.09 -5.31
C LYS A 137 -27.35 -7.60 -4.15
N TYR A 138 -26.70 -8.07 -3.07
CA TYR A 138 -27.37 -8.53 -1.86
C TYR A 138 -28.31 -7.46 -1.25
N PHE A 139 -27.85 -6.21 -1.13
CA PHE A 139 -28.70 -5.14 -0.62
C PHE A 139 -29.90 -4.81 -1.52
N ARG A 140 -29.72 -4.91 -2.84
CA ARG A 140 -30.79 -4.69 -3.82
C ARG A 140 -31.85 -5.78 -3.73
N GLU A 141 -31.44 -7.03 -3.61
CA GLU A 141 -32.35 -8.19 -3.45
C GLU A 141 -33.16 -8.09 -2.15
N ASN A 142 -32.57 -7.54 -1.08
CA ASN A 142 -33.24 -7.28 0.19
C ASN A 142 -34.09 -6.00 0.22
N GLY A 143 -34.42 -5.42 -0.94
CA GLY A 143 -35.38 -4.33 -1.06
C GLY A 143 -34.84 -2.94 -0.67
N LYS A 144 -33.53 -2.76 -0.52
CA LYS A 144 -32.96 -1.42 -0.34
C LYS A 144 -33.06 -0.64 -1.66
N LYS A 145 -33.54 0.62 -1.60
CA LYS A 145 -33.87 1.43 -2.79
C LYS A 145 -32.66 1.61 -3.71
N SER A 146 -32.90 1.49 -5.01
CA SER A 146 -31.98 1.44 -6.14
C SER A 146 -31.23 2.75 -6.46
N ASN A 147 -30.92 3.58 -5.47
CA ASN A 147 -30.23 4.86 -5.67
C ASN A 147 -29.02 5.06 -4.71
N SER A 148 -28.60 4.01 -4.00
CA SER A 148 -27.47 4.04 -3.05
C SER A 148 -26.26 3.28 -3.60
N SER A 149 -25.77 3.69 -4.76
CA SER A 149 -24.75 3.02 -5.58
C SER A 149 -23.31 3.02 -5.02
N TYR A 150 -23.14 2.87 -3.71
CA TYR A 150 -21.82 2.66 -3.11
C TYR A 150 -21.97 1.82 -1.82
N THR A 151 -21.94 0.50 -1.96
CA THR A 151 -21.53 -0.37 -0.83
C THR A 151 -20.05 -0.12 -0.63
N ILE A 152 -19.64 0.21 0.58
CA ILE A 152 -18.22 0.36 0.94
C ILE A 152 -17.82 -0.75 1.89
N LEU A 153 -16.64 -1.31 1.66
CA LEU A 153 -15.96 -2.12 2.66
C LEU A 153 -15.45 -1.18 3.77
N PHE A 154 -15.94 -1.37 4.99
CA PHE A 154 -15.58 -0.50 6.11
C PHE A 154 -14.40 -1.09 6.89
N TRP A 155 -13.23 -1.23 6.27
CA TRP A 155 -12.06 -1.93 6.83
C TRP A 155 -10.93 -0.96 7.24
N ASN A 156 -11.29 0.14 7.89
CA ASN A 156 -10.37 1.27 8.15
C ASN A 156 -9.80 1.34 9.57
N ASP A 157 -10.23 0.44 10.46
CA ASP A 157 -9.73 0.32 11.83
C ASP A 157 -9.21 -1.10 12.11
N LYS A 158 -8.53 -1.28 13.25
CA LYS A 158 -7.95 -2.57 13.66
C LYS A 158 -8.94 -3.71 13.63
N GLU A 159 -10.09 -3.53 14.26
CA GLU A 159 -11.06 -4.60 14.45
C GLU A 159 -11.71 -4.96 13.11
N SER A 160 -12.09 -3.95 12.34
CA SER A 160 -12.71 -4.13 11.04
C SER A 160 -11.75 -4.74 10.02
N LEU A 161 -10.50 -4.29 9.94
CA LEU A 161 -9.51 -4.87 9.03
C LEU A 161 -9.14 -6.30 9.42
N LYS A 162 -8.98 -6.58 10.71
CA LYS A 162 -8.70 -7.95 11.19
C LYS A 162 -9.82 -8.93 10.80
N LYS A 163 -11.09 -8.53 10.96
CA LYS A 163 -12.23 -9.31 10.46
C LYS A 163 -12.22 -9.38 8.94
N GLY A 164 -11.97 -8.26 8.27
CA GLY A 164 -11.87 -8.13 6.82
C GLY A 164 -10.88 -9.11 6.21
N ILE A 165 -9.68 -9.27 6.78
CA ILE A 165 -8.68 -10.25 6.38
C ILE A 165 -9.27 -11.66 6.37
N ALA A 166 -9.95 -12.08 7.45
CA ALA A 166 -10.53 -13.43 7.52
C ALA A 166 -11.61 -13.66 6.45
N PHE A 167 -12.45 -12.66 6.15
CA PHE A 167 -13.44 -12.75 5.07
C PHE A 167 -12.80 -12.72 3.68
N TYR A 168 -11.77 -11.91 3.51
CA TYR A 168 -10.99 -11.82 2.28
C TYR A 168 -10.30 -13.15 1.97
N GLU A 169 -9.68 -13.80 2.96
CA GLU A 169 -9.07 -15.11 2.82
C GLU A 169 -10.09 -16.19 2.43
N LYS A 170 -11.30 -16.14 2.99
CA LYS A 170 -12.40 -17.00 2.53
C LYS A 170 -12.76 -16.72 1.08
N ALA A 171 -12.89 -15.45 0.70
CA ALA A 171 -13.22 -15.04 -0.67
C ALA A 171 -12.19 -15.58 -1.68
N LEU A 172 -10.89 -15.51 -1.38
CA LEU A 172 -9.82 -16.06 -2.21
C LEU A 172 -10.02 -17.56 -2.55
N THR A 173 -10.62 -18.32 -1.63
CA THR A 173 -10.90 -19.75 -1.89
C THR A 173 -12.06 -19.97 -2.87
N LEU A 174 -12.95 -19.01 -3.02
CA LEU A 174 -14.22 -19.10 -3.75
C LEU A 174 -14.16 -18.51 -5.16
N VAL A 175 -13.11 -17.75 -5.47
CA VAL A 175 -12.96 -17.04 -6.74
C VAL A 175 -11.67 -17.41 -7.46
N ASP A 176 -11.65 -17.20 -8.77
CA ASP A 176 -10.44 -17.12 -9.58
C ASP A 176 -10.14 -15.65 -9.89
N ILE A 177 -8.87 -15.27 -9.82
CA ILE A 177 -8.39 -13.92 -10.12
C ILE A 177 -7.55 -13.97 -11.38
N GLN A 178 -7.94 -13.19 -12.38
CA GLN A 178 -7.17 -13.00 -13.59
C GLN A 178 -6.37 -11.70 -13.48
N ASP A 179 -5.04 -11.84 -13.42
CA ASP A 179 -4.08 -10.73 -13.43
C ASP A 179 -4.18 -9.94 -14.74
N ASN A 180 -4.50 -8.65 -14.62
CA ASN A 180 -4.60 -7.70 -15.71
C ASN A 180 -3.54 -6.58 -15.63
N SER A 181 -2.53 -6.72 -14.78
CA SER A 181 -1.46 -5.75 -14.57
C SER A 181 -0.73 -5.39 -15.87
N ALA A 182 -0.53 -6.35 -16.77
CA ALA A 182 0.11 -6.15 -18.07
C ALA A 182 -0.61 -5.13 -18.97
N ILE A 183 -1.94 -5.00 -18.83
CA ILE A 183 -2.77 -4.03 -19.57
C ILE A 183 -3.17 -2.83 -18.69
N LYS A 184 -2.55 -2.67 -17.51
CA LYS A 184 -2.82 -1.60 -16.53
C LYS A 184 -4.30 -1.52 -16.14
N HIS A 185 -4.96 -2.67 -16.01
CA HIS A 185 -6.35 -2.74 -15.59
C HIS A 185 -6.49 -3.48 -14.27
N ILE A 186 -7.61 -3.28 -13.58
CA ILE A 186 -7.95 -3.98 -12.35
C ILE A 186 -8.16 -5.45 -12.69
N ASP A 187 -7.71 -6.33 -11.80
CA ASP A 187 -7.85 -7.76 -11.99
C ASP A 187 -9.33 -8.16 -12.08
N THR A 188 -9.61 -9.12 -12.96
CA THR A 188 -10.96 -9.63 -13.14
C THR A 188 -11.16 -10.79 -12.19
N VAL A 189 -12.27 -10.77 -11.45
CA VAL A 189 -12.62 -11.80 -10.48
C VAL A 189 -13.83 -12.55 -10.96
N THR A 190 -13.75 -13.88 -10.98
CA THR A 190 -14.85 -14.78 -11.34
C THR A 190 -15.09 -15.77 -10.22
N VAL A 191 -16.36 -16.07 -9.96
CA VAL A 191 -16.71 -17.11 -8.97
C VAL A 191 -16.38 -18.48 -9.55
N LYS A 192 -15.73 -19.33 -8.76
CA LYS A 192 -15.45 -20.72 -9.15
C LYS A 192 -16.77 -21.46 -9.37
N PRO A 193 -16.86 -22.36 -10.36
CA PRO A 193 -18.08 -23.12 -10.61
C PRO A 193 -18.59 -23.86 -9.36
N GLY A 194 -19.86 -23.65 -8.99
CA GLY A 194 -20.48 -24.29 -7.84
C GLY A 194 -20.24 -23.58 -6.49
N LYS A 195 -19.59 -22.41 -6.49
CA LYS A 195 -19.32 -21.59 -5.28
C LYS A 195 -20.24 -20.38 -5.14
N GLU A 196 -21.25 -20.24 -5.99
CA GLU A 196 -22.12 -19.08 -6.06
C GLU A 196 -22.91 -18.85 -4.76
N GLU A 197 -23.44 -19.92 -4.16
CA GLU A 197 -24.16 -19.82 -2.89
C GLU A 197 -23.22 -19.56 -1.70
N GLU A 198 -21.97 -20.05 -1.75
CA GLU A 198 -20.95 -19.76 -0.73
C GLU A 198 -20.55 -18.28 -0.76
N ILE A 199 -20.45 -17.66 -1.94
CA ILE A 199 -20.23 -16.22 -2.09
C ILE A 199 -21.40 -15.42 -1.52
N LYS A 200 -22.65 -15.80 -1.84
CA LYS A 200 -23.83 -15.12 -1.27
C LYS A 200 -23.84 -15.20 0.25
N GLN A 201 -23.53 -16.37 0.81
CA GLN A 201 -23.43 -16.55 2.26
C GLN A 201 -22.30 -15.70 2.85
N LEU A 202 -21.14 -15.63 2.19
CA LEU A 202 -20.03 -14.80 2.62
C LEU A 202 -20.44 -13.32 2.74
N ILE A 203 -21.18 -12.80 1.77
CA ILE A 203 -21.66 -11.41 1.76
C ILE A 203 -22.65 -11.15 2.90
N GLN A 204 -23.56 -12.10 3.17
CA GLN A 204 -24.48 -12.01 4.30
C GLN A 204 -23.73 -11.96 5.64
N ASP A 205 -22.73 -12.82 5.79
CA ASP A 205 -21.91 -12.88 7.00
C ASP A 205 -21.08 -11.58 7.16
N MET A 206 -20.60 -10.99 6.07
CA MET A 206 -19.90 -9.70 6.08
C MET A 206 -20.83 -8.54 6.51
N ASP A 207 -22.07 -8.49 6.01
CA ASP A 207 -23.08 -7.52 6.44
C ASP A 207 -23.38 -7.67 7.94
N ALA A 208 -23.62 -8.90 8.40
CA ALA A 208 -23.85 -9.20 9.81
C ALA A 208 -22.66 -8.83 10.70
N ALA A 209 -21.44 -8.94 10.19
CA ALA A 209 -20.21 -8.51 10.86
C ALA A 209 -19.98 -6.98 10.84
N GLY A 210 -20.85 -6.20 10.19
CA GLY A 210 -20.75 -4.75 10.08
C GLY A 210 -19.67 -4.27 9.10
N LEU A 211 -19.20 -5.16 8.22
CA LEU A 211 -18.13 -4.91 7.26
C LEU A 211 -18.62 -4.28 5.95
N LEU A 212 -19.94 -4.35 5.69
CA LEU A 212 -20.59 -3.70 4.56
C LEU A 212 -21.43 -2.53 5.07
N LYS A 213 -21.22 -1.34 4.48
CA LYS A 213 -22.07 -0.16 4.75
C LYS A 213 -22.57 0.45 3.46
N GLN A 214 -23.78 1.00 3.53
CA GLN A 214 -24.29 1.88 2.48
C GLN A 214 -23.80 3.30 2.73
N LYS A 215 -23.17 3.91 1.72
CA LYS A 215 -22.61 5.27 1.80
C LYS A 215 -23.63 6.36 2.10
N TYR A 216 -24.91 6.13 1.77
CA TYR A 216 -26.01 7.08 2.00
C TYR A 216 -27.25 6.34 2.50
N LYS A 217 -27.77 6.75 3.67
CA LYS A 217 -29.06 6.30 4.22
C LYS A 217 -30.18 7.21 3.76
#